data_AF-A0A210QUV2-F1
#
_entry.id   AF-A0A210QUV2-F1
#
_cell.length_a   1.000
_cell.length_b   1.000
_cell.length_c   1.000
_cell.angle_alpha   90.00
_cell.angle_beta   90.00
_cell.angle_gamma   90.00
#
_symmetry.space_group_name_H-M   'P 1'
#
loop_
_entity.id
_entity.type
_entity.pdbx_description
1 polymer ?
#
loop_
_entity_poly.entity_id
_entity_poly.type
_entity_poly.pdbx_seq_one_letter_code
_entity_poly.pdbx_strand_id
1 'polypeptide(L)'
;MILYVIGAILVILVVGWFSKADPPAKCGIYTQPNKWYPLKYYIFLLMLKLRQRKNAKMNTATGENAGYGVRSRSNVTDMEKAQTLPQDQPKAVDAVYFNGGNKDGQYMVAATARRQNNVVQTVLYLRLPGVGLLEIPSKPDTKLQGTDPEAFAAGGLTLEPVDPMKTWKISYKGKLRNHETLKELEVTFDLTWTAFTPYFDFDTDLHPNVMAESISKEKWSRKYFDVLQSVHQTHYEQFGEITGIVNIAGVGDKTIKVQGVRDHSYGNVRDWRYFHRYAITYATLVDKTAICIGCISMPITMTSLTIGYVIHPDGTKEPVSSSEFQLADHGEDGHPPKELSFKFTAEW
;
A
#
# COMPACT_ATOMS: atom_id res chain seq x y z
N MET A 1 -5.45 10.66 59.25
CA MET A 1 -6.78 10.23 58.74
C MET A 1 -6.96 10.55 57.25
N ILE A 2 -6.82 11.82 56.83
CA ILE A 2 -6.98 12.23 55.41
C ILE A 2 -6.03 11.47 54.46
N LEU A 3 -4.76 11.29 54.82
CA LEU A 3 -3.79 10.54 54.00
C LEU A 3 -4.17 9.06 53.80
N TYR A 4 -4.77 8.42 54.79
CA TYR A 4 -5.23 7.02 54.68
C TYR A 4 -6.46 6.91 53.78
N VAL A 5 -7.37 7.89 53.85
CA VAL A 5 -8.54 7.96 52.96
C VAL A 5 -8.11 8.18 51.51
N ILE A 6 -7.17 9.12 51.27
CA ILE A 6 -6.59 9.34 49.93
C ILE A 6 -5.89 8.07 49.43
N GLY A 7 -5.11 7.40 50.28
CA GLY A 7 -4.45 6.14 49.94
C GLY A 7 -5.44 5.04 49.55
N ALA A 8 -6.52 4.86 50.33
CA ALA A 8 -7.56 3.87 50.04
C ALA A 8 -8.30 4.18 48.72
N ILE A 9 -8.63 5.45 48.47
CA ILE A 9 -9.25 5.89 47.21
C ILE A 9 -8.31 5.58 46.03
N LEU A 10 -7.02 5.90 46.15
CA LEU A 10 -6.04 5.60 45.10
C LEU A 10 -5.93 4.10 44.83
N VAL A 11 -5.90 3.26 45.87
CA VAL A 11 -5.89 1.81 45.71
C VAL A 11 -7.16 1.32 45.00
N ILE A 12 -8.34 1.82 45.39
CA ILE A 12 -9.60 1.46 44.75
C ILE A 12 -9.61 1.88 43.27
N LEU A 13 -9.14 3.08 42.95
CA LEU A 13 -9.05 3.57 41.57
C LEU A 13 -8.08 2.72 40.73
N VAL A 14 -6.92 2.36 41.30
CA VAL A 14 -5.93 1.50 40.65
C VAL A 14 -6.50 0.10 40.43
N VAL A 15 -7.07 -0.53 41.46
CA VAL A 15 -7.70 -1.86 41.34
C VAL A 15 -8.84 -1.82 40.32
N GLY A 16 -9.73 -0.83 40.40
CA GLY A 16 -10.82 -0.66 39.43
C GLY A 16 -10.32 -0.51 37.99
N TRP A 17 -9.22 0.22 37.79
CA TRP A 17 -8.56 0.32 36.50
C TRP A 17 -8.00 -1.03 36.02
N PHE A 18 -7.28 -1.76 36.89
CA PHE A 18 -6.75 -3.09 36.56
C PHE A 18 -7.85 -4.14 36.34
N SER A 19 -9.03 -3.98 36.94
CA SER A 19 -10.18 -4.86 36.76
C SER A 19 -11.04 -4.55 35.52
N LYS A 20 -10.88 -3.37 34.89
CA LYS A 20 -11.63 -3.03 33.66
C LYS A 20 -11.29 -4.01 32.54
N ALA A 21 -12.30 -4.70 32.01
CA ALA A 21 -12.16 -5.59 30.87
C ALA A 21 -11.86 -4.79 29.59
N ASP A 22 -11.12 -5.41 28.66
CA ASP A 22 -10.90 -4.84 27.34
C ASP A 22 -12.22 -4.90 26.54
N PRO A 23 -12.54 -3.86 25.75
CA PRO A 23 -13.72 -3.89 24.89
C PRO A 23 -13.61 -5.05 23.87
N PRO A 24 -14.72 -5.73 23.52
CA PRO A 24 -14.70 -6.75 22.49
C PRO A 24 -14.33 -6.16 21.13
N ALA A 25 -13.71 -6.94 20.25
CA ALA A 25 -13.42 -6.48 18.91
C ALA A 25 -14.72 -6.22 18.12
N LYS A 26 -14.79 -5.12 17.36
CA LYS A 26 -15.89 -4.90 16.41
C LYS A 26 -15.82 -6.01 15.35
N CYS A 27 -16.99 -6.57 15.00
CA CYS A 27 -17.10 -7.69 14.05
C CYS A 27 -16.20 -8.90 14.39
N GLY A 28 -15.78 -9.05 15.66
CA GLY A 28 -14.86 -10.10 16.10
C GLY A 28 -13.41 -9.96 15.62
N ILE A 29 -13.06 -8.88 14.91
CA ILE A 29 -11.76 -8.73 14.24
C ILE A 29 -11.08 -7.42 14.63
N TYR A 30 -11.80 -6.30 14.58
CA TYR A 30 -11.23 -4.96 14.74
C TYR A 30 -11.07 -4.58 16.20
N THR A 31 -9.82 -4.50 16.69
CA THR A 31 -9.55 -4.16 18.09
C THR A 31 -9.90 -2.71 18.38
N GLN A 32 -10.37 -2.47 19.62
CA GLN A 32 -10.79 -1.14 20.07
C GLN A 32 -9.83 -0.61 21.13
N PRO A 33 -9.70 0.73 21.29
CA PRO A 33 -8.91 1.32 22.36
C PRO A 33 -9.26 0.76 23.74
N ASN A 34 -8.30 0.05 24.35
CA ASN A 34 -8.45 -0.47 25.71
C ASN A 34 -7.94 0.52 26.76
N LYS A 35 -8.00 0.15 28.04
CA LYS A 35 -7.53 1.02 29.13
C LYS A 35 -6.06 1.45 28.98
N TRP A 36 -5.21 0.60 28.41
CA TRP A 36 -3.79 0.90 28.21
C TRP A 36 -3.51 1.74 26.96
N TYR A 37 -4.52 1.98 26.11
CA TYR A 37 -4.36 2.70 24.86
C TYR A 37 -3.65 4.05 24.99
N PRO A 38 -4.03 4.97 25.91
CA PRO A 38 -3.39 6.28 25.97
C PRO A 38 -1.89 6.17 26.29
N LEU A 39 -1.52 5.30 27.22
CA LEU A 39 -0.13 5.05 27.58
C LEU A 39 0.66 4.47 26.40
N LYS A 40 0.11 3.42 25.75
CA LYS A 40 0.69 2.80 24.56
C LYS A 40 0.91 3.84 23.45
N TYR A 41 -0.11 4.66 23.20
CA TYR A 41 -0.12 5.68 22.15
C TYR A 41 1.01 6.69 22.33
N TYR A 42 1.11 7.33 23.50
CA TYR A 42 2.15 8.36 23.70
C TYR A 42 3.56 7.78 23.72
N ILE A 43 3.76 6.57 24.25
CA ILE A 43 5.05 5.87 24.21
C ILE A 43 5.45 5.61 22.75
N PHE A 44 4.55 5.04 21.96
CA PHE A 44 4.85 4.66 20.59
C PHE A 44 5.01 5.89 19.68
N LEU A 45 4.19 6.92 19.88
CA LEU A 45 4.30 8.21 19.18
C LEU A 45 5.66 8.87 19.42
N LEU A 46 6.12 8.91 20.68
CA LEU A 46 7.45 9.43 21.01
C LEU A 46 8.54 8.60 20.33
N MET A 47 8.44 7.28 20.39
CA MET A 47 9.41 6.38 19.75
C MET A 47 9.50 6.62 18.23
N LEU A 48 8.36 6.74 17.54
CA LEU A 48 8.30 7.02 16.10
C LEU A 48 8.93 8.37 15.77
N LYS A 49 8.59 9.43 16.51
CA LYS A 49 9.19 10.76 16.32
C LYS A 49 10.70 10.76 16.55
N LEU A 50 11.20 10.01 17.54
CA LEU A 50 12.62 9.85 17.78
C LEU A 50 13.32 9.07 16.66
N ARG A 51 12.68 8.02 16.13
CA ARG A 51 13.19 7.26 14.97
C ARG A 51 13.28 8.14 13.72
N GLN A 52 12.23 8.90 13.40
CA GLN A 52 12.22 9.84 12.28
C GLN A 52 13.34 10.89 12.41
N ARG A 53 13.49 11.49 13.59
CA ARG A 53 14.58 12.46 13.87
C ARG A 53 15.97 11.84 13.73
N LYS A 54 16.15 10.58 14.16
CA LYS A 54 17.41 9.86 14.02
C LYS A 54 17.69 9.59 12.54
N ASN A 55 16.70 9.12 11.79
CA ASN A 55 16.78 8.84 10.36
C ASN A 55 17.16 10.08 9.54
N ALA A 56 16.56 11.24 9.85
CA ALA A 56 16.88 12.50 9.18
C ALA A 56 18.35 12.94 9.32
N LYS A 57 19.07 12.42 10.33
CA LYS A 57 20.50 12.68 10.54
C LYS A 57 21.42 11.60 9.94
N MET A 58 20.86 10.50 9.44
CA MET A 58 21.66 9.43 8.85
C MET A 58 22.03 9.78 7.41
N ASN A 59 23.24 9.41 7.00
CA ASN A 59 23.69 9.55 5.61
C ASN A 59 23.49 8.28 4.79
N THR A 60 23.34 7.13 5.46
CA THR A 60 23.23 5.81 4.82
C THR A 60 22.08 5.00 5.42
N ALA A 61 21.49 4.13 4.60
CA ALA A 61 20.47 3.16 4.98
C ALA A 61 20.72 1.84 4.23
N THR A 62 20.66 0.72 4.96
CA THR A 62 20.92 -0.64 4.46
C THR A 62 19.65 -1.47 4.23
N GLY A 63 18.51 -1.01 4.76
CA GLY A 63 17.22 -1.70 4.69
C GLY A 63 16.90 -2.65 5.86
N GLU A 64 17.90 -3.13 6.61
CA GLU A 64 17.68 -4.10 7.70
C GLU A 64 16.80 -3.59 8.85
N ASN A 65 16.68 -2.27 8.98
CA ASN A 65 15.89 -1.61 10.03
C ASN A 65 14.87 -0.61 9.46
N ALA A 66 14.49 -0.79 8.19
CA ALA A 66 13.51 0.05 7.50
C ALA A 66 12.14 0.02 8.20
N GLY A 67 11.32 1.01 7.87
CA GLY A 67 10.00 1.18 8.43
C GLY A 67 9.97 1.92 9.76
N TYR A 68 8.75 2.33 10.13
CA TYR A 68 8.46 2.98 11.40
C TYR A 68 9.35 4.22 11.63
N GLY A 69 9.49 5.05 10.60
CA GLY A 69 10.29 6.28 10.62
C GLY A 69 11.73 6.14 10.12
N VAL A 70 12.09 5.05 9.45
CA VAL A 70 13.46 4.78 8.97
C VAL A 70 13.42 4.34 7.52
N ARG A 71 14.15 5.04 6.64
CA ARG A 71 14.15 4.73 5.20
C ARG A 71 14.84 3.40 4.89
N SER A 72 14.40 2.74 3.83
CA SER A 72 14.95 1.46 3.39
C SER A 72 16.26 1.57 2.60
N ARG A 73 16.44 2.65 1.84
CA ARG A 73 17.57 2.88 0.93
C ARG A 73 18.11 4.29 1.07
N SER A 74 19.35 4.49 0.64
CA SER A 74 20.03 5.78 0.74
C SER A 74 19.69 6.73 -0.40
N ASN A 75 19.30 6.20 -1.56
CA ASN A 75 19.01 6.97 -2.77
C ASN A 75 17.87 6.30 -3.56
N VAL A 76 17.25 7.09 -4.43
CA VAL A 76 16.10 6.69 -5.25
C VAL A 76 16.44 5.64 -6.31
N THR A 77 17.66 5.67 -6.84
CA THR A 77 18.11 4.70 -7.86
C THR A 77 18.12 3.29 -7.32
N ASP A 78 18.49 3.09 -6.06
CA ASP A 78 18.48 1.78 -5.41
C ASP A 78 17.08 1.35 -4.95
N MET A 79 16.15 2.31 -4.77
CA MET A 79 14.74 2.00 -4.49
C MET A 79 14.06 1.40 -5.73
N GLU A 80 14.36 1.94 -6.92
CA GLU A 80 13.67 1.62 -8.18
C GLU A 80 14.15 0.34 -8.88
N LYS A 81 15.30 -0.21 -8.45
CA LYS A 81 15.81 -1.48 -8.95
C LYS A 81 15.01 -2.66 -8.41
N ALA A 82 15.12 -3.78 -9.11
CA ALA A 82 14.78 -5.08 -8.55
C ALA A 82 15.51 -5.30 -7.22
N GLN A 83 14.75 -5.60 -6.17
CA GLN A 83 15.27 -5.88 -4.84
C GLN A 83 15.68 -7.35 -4.73
N THR A 84 16.73 -7.62 -3.98
CA THR A 84 17.18 -8.98 -3.69
C THR A 84 16.14 -9.69 -2.82
N LEU A 85 15.67 -10.85 -3.26
CA LEU A 85 14.79 -11.72 -2.48
C LEU A 85 15.64 -12.64 -1.58
N PRO A 86 15.58 -12.53 -0.24
CA PRO A 86 16.41 -13.37 0.64
C PRO A 86 16.06 -14.85 0.49
N GLN A 87 17.05 -15.70 0.27
CA GLN A 87 16.86 -17.12 -0.06
C GLN A 87 16.18 -17.92 1.06
N ASP A 88 16.38 -17.54 2.31
CA ASP A 88 15.77 -18.13 3.51
C ASP A 88 14.32 -17.65 3.74
N GLN A 89 13.83 -16.71 2.92
CA GLN A 89 12.50 -16.11 3.03
C GLN A 89 11.63 -16.53 1.84
N PRO A 90 10.93 -17.68 1.92
CA PRO A 90 10.12 -18.19 0.81
C PRO A 90 8.92 -17.31 0.46
N LYS A 91 8.51 -16.43 1.38
CA LYS A 91 7.42 -15.47 1.22
C LYS A 91 7.90 -14.07 0.81
N ALA A 92 9.19 -13.91 0.52
CA ALA A 92 9.72 -12.65 0.05
C ALA A 92 9.00 -12.21 -1.23
N VAL A 93 8.95 -10.90 -1.41
CA VAL A 93 8.30 -10.27 -2.55
C VAL A 93 9.02 -9.01 -2.94
N ASP A 94 8.99 -8.74 -4.24
CA ASP A 94 9.33 -7.45 -4.80
C ASP A 94 8.34 -7.15 -5.92
N ALA A 95 7.47 -6.16 -5.72
CA ALA A 95 6.33 -5.90 -6.58
C ALA A 95 6.32 -4.48 -7.09
N VAL A 96 6.04 -4.32 -8.38
CA VAL A 96 5.75 -3.04 -9.02
C VAL A 96 4.33 -3.10 -9.56
N TYR A 97 3.57 -2.06 -9.28
CA TYR A 97 2.16 -1.95 -9.62
C TYR A 97 1.90 -0.58 -10.23
N PHE A 98 1.11 -0.55 -11.30
CA PHE A 98 0.58 0.65 -11.92
C PHE A 98 -0.93 0.53 -12.00
N ASN A 99 -1.62 1.62 -11.74
CA ASN A 99 -3.00 1.81 -12.15
C ASN A 99 -3.20 3.16 -12.84
N GLY A 100 -4.34 3.28 -13.50
CA GLY A 100 -4.85 4.58 -13.92
C GLY A 100 -6.23 4.48 -14.52
N GLY A 101 -6.96 5.58 -14.45
CA GLY A 101 -8.25 5.75 -15.10
C GLY A 101 -8.39 7.15 -15.70
N ASN A 102 -9.44 7.35 -16.50
CA ASN A 102 -9.88 8.67 -16.91
C ASN A 102 -11.41 8.75 -17.04
N LYS A 103 -11.91 9.97 -17.21
CA LYS A 103 -13.35 10.27 -17.37
C LYS A 103 -13.98 9.61 -18.61
N ASP A 104 -13.17 9.25 -19.61
CA ASP A 104 -13.63 8.65 -20.85
C ASP A 104 -13.81 7.12 -20.72
N GLY A 105 -13.60 6.58 -19.52
CA GLY A 105 -13.81 5.16 -19.20
C GLY A 105 -12.64 4.26 -19.58
N GLN A 106 -11.47 4.83 -19.92
CA GLN A 106 -10.25 4.06 -20.03
C GLN A 106 -9.76 3.72 -18.62
N TYR A 107 -9.30 2.48 -18.43
CA TYR A 107 -8.49 2.15 -17.25
C TYR A 107 -7.46 1.10 -17.57
N MET A 108 -6.37 1.13 -16.81
CA MET A 108 -5.30 0.14 -16.88
C MET A 108 -4.86 -0.25 -15.48
N VAL A 109 -4.56 -1.53 -15.31
CA VAL A 109 -3.80 -2.05 -14.18
C VAL A 109 -2.72 -2.95 -14.75
N ALA A 110 -1.47 -2.68 -14.42
CA ALA A 110 -0.33 -3.50 -14.80
C ALA A 110 0.55 -3.72 -13.59
N ALA A 111 0.78 -4.98 -13.22
CA ALA A 111 1.53 -5.30 -12.02
C ALA A 111 2.33 -6.58 -12.19
N THR A 112 3.52 -6.58 -11.61
CA THR A 112 4.34 -7.78 -11.45
C THR A 112 4.79 -7.87 -9.99
N ALA A 113 4.80 -9.09 -9.46
CA ALA A 113 5.39 -9.37 -8.15
C ALA A 113 6.36 -10.55 -8.27
N ARG A 114 7.66 -10.23 -8.20
CA ARG A 114 8.74 -11.21 -8.17
C ARG A 114 8.69 -12.00 -6.87
N ARG A 115 8.89 -13.31 -7.00
CA ARG A 115 8.93 -14.31 -5.93
C ARG A 115 10.16 -15.21 -6.14
N GLN A 116 10.40 -16.08 -5.15
CA GLN A 116 11.47 -17.07 -5.24
C GLN A 116 11.33 -17.97 -6.48
N ASN A 117 12.45 -18.56 -6.90
CA ASN A 117 12.53 -19.46 -8.05
C ASN A 117 12.09 -18.81 -9.38
N ASN A 118 12.33 -17.49 -9.50
CA ASN A 118 11.99 -16.72 -10.71
C ASN A 118 10.49 -16.82 -11.07
N VAL A 119 9.63 -17.00 -10.08
CA VAL A 119 8.18 -16.92 -10.25
C VAL A 119 7.76 -15.46 -10.19
N VAL A 120 6.92 -15.04 -11.13
CA VAL A 120 6.38 -13.68 -11.20
C VAL A 120 4.87 -13.75 -11.21
N GLN A 121 4.23 -13.10 -10.25
CA GLN A 121 2.78 -12.92 -10.27
C GLN A 121 2.44 -11.73 -11.18
N THR A 122 1.76 -11.96 -12.29
CA THR A 122 1.47 -10.94 -13.30
C THR A 122 -0.02 -10.63 -13.36
N VAL A 123 -0.36 -9.35 -13.30
CA VAL A 123 -1.72 -8.85 -13.48
C VAL A 123 -1.70 -7.79 -14.57
N LEU A 124 -2.52 -8.00 -15.59
CA LEU A 124 -2.80 -7.00 -16.61
C LEU A 124 -4.31 -6.91 -16.83
N TYR A 125 -4.82 -5.68 -16.74
CA TYR A 125 -6.16 -5.30 -17.14
C TYR A 125 -6.05 -4.02 -17.99
N LEU A 126 -6.76 -3.99 -19.10
CA LEU A 126 -6.83 -2.84 -19.99
C LEU A 126 -8.26 -2.69 -20.50
N ARG A 127 -8.94 -1.61 -20.11
CA ARG A 127 -10.25 -1.26 -20.67
C ARG A 127 -10.10 -0.10 -21.63
N LEU A 128 -10.63 -0.29 -22.83
CA LEU A 128 -10.71 0.73 -23.87
C LEU A 128 -12.15 0.85 -24.36
N PRO A 129 -12.71 2.07 -24.46
CA PRO A 129 -14.02 2.29 -25.07
C PRO A 129 -14.11 1.70 -26.47
N GLY A 130 -15.22 1.02 -26.76
CA GLY A 130 -15.46 0.32 -28.02
C GLY A 130 -14.73 -1.03 -28.18
N VAL A 131 -13.86 -1.41 -27.24
CA VAL A 131 -13.20 -2.74 -27.22
C VAL A 131 -13.69 -3.58 -26.05
N GLY A 132 -13.87 -2.96 -24.88
CA GLY A 132 -14.21 -3.65 -23.63
C GLY A 132 -13.00 -3.85 -22.71
N LEU A 133 -13.16 -4.73 -21.73
CA LEU A 133 -12.10 -5.11 -20.79
C LEU A 133 -11.25 -6.26 -21.36
N LEU A 134 -9.95 -6.02 -21.48
CA LEU A 134 -8.95 -7.02 -21.84
C LEU A 134 -8.14 -7.43 -20.61
N GLU A 135 -7.86 -8.71 -20.47
CA GLU A 135 -7.11 -9.28 -19.37
C GLU A 135 -6.16 -10.39 -19.82
N ILE A 136 -5.13 -10.68 -19.02
CA ILE A 136 -4.21 -11.79 -19.33
C ILE A 136 -4.97 -13.14 -19.38
N PRO A 137 -4.78 -13.98 -20.41
CA PRO A 137 -5.54 -15.21 -20.60
C PRO A 137 -5.37 -16.25 -19.49
N SER A 138 -4.22 -16.24 -18.79
CA SER A 138 -3.92 -17.19 -17.71
C SER A 138 -4.86 -17.07 -16.50
N LYS A 139 -5.63 -15.97 -16.41
CA LYS A 139 -6.58 -15.77 -15.31
C LYS A 139 -7.57 -16.92 -15.16
N PRO A 140 -7.83 -17.37 -13.92
CA PRO A 140 -7.52 -16.67 -12.66
C PRO A 140 -6.08 -16.87 -12.15
N ASP A 141 -5.26 -17.71 -12.79
CA ASP A 141 -3.87 -17.90 -12.36
C ASP A 141 -2.99 -16.73 -12.83
N THR A 142 -2.34 -16.10 -11.87
CA THR A 142 -1.40 -15.01 -12.10
C THR A 142 0.04 -15.46 -11.97
N LYS A 143 0.33 -16.70 -11.54
CA LYS A 143 1.68 -17.20 -11.33
C LYS A 143 2.28 -17.64 -12.66
N LEU A 144 3.27 -16.89 -13.12
CA LEU A 144 3.97 -17.16 -14.37
C LEU A 144 5.47 -17.35 -14.09
N GLN A 145 6.14 -18.02 -15.02
CA GLN A 145 7.60 -18.11 -14.99
C GLN A 145 8.19 -16.83 -15.58
N GLY A 146 9.08 -16.16 -14.83
CA GLY A 146 9.86 -15.03 -15.33
C GLY A 146 10.96 -15.49 -16.28
N THR A 147 11.44 -14.57 -17.12
CA THR A 147 12.56 -14.82 -18.04
C THR A 147 13.90 -14.44 -17.43
N ASP A 148 13.90 -13.46 -16.53
CA ASP A 148 15.08 -12.95 -15.83
C ASP A 148 14.69 -12.73 -14.36
N PRO A 149 15.42 -13.32 -13.40
CA PRO A 149 15.13 -13.13 -11.99
C PRO A 149 15.21 -11.68 -11.54
N GLU A 150 15.93 -10.78 -12.23
CA GLU A 150 16.05 -9.35 -11.89
C GLU A 150 15.06 -8.46 -12.67
N ALA A 151 14.24 -9.03 -13.54
CA ALA A 151 13.26 -8.27 -14.32
C ALA A 151 11.87 -8.30 -13.68
N PHE A 152 11.16 -7.18 -13.78
CA PHE A 152 9.72 -7.11 -13.54
C PHE A 152 8.95 -7.52 -14.79
N ALA A 153 9.14 -8.77 -15.24
CA ALA A 153 8.62 -9.25 -16.51
C ALA A 153 8.16 -10.72 -16.47
N ALA A 154 6.95 -10.96 -16.96
CA ALA A 154 6.43 -12.29 -17.28
C ALA A 154 5.11 -12.19 -18.08
N GLY A 155 4.75 -13.26 -18.80
CA GLY A 155 3.47 -13.32 -19.52
C GLY A 155 3.33 -12.29 -20.65
N GLY A 156 4.46 -11.82 -21.19
CA GLY A 156 4.51 -10.77 -22.21
C GLY A 156 4.48 -9.34 -21.66
N LEU A 157 4.22 -9.12 -20.36
CA LEU A 157 4.30 -7.81 -19.71
C LEU A 157 5.71 -7.57 -19.18
N THR A 158 6.23 -6.37 -19.39
CA THR A 158 7.51 -5.89 -18.86
C THR A 158 7.33 -4.48 -18.28
N LEU A 159 7.79 -4.28 -17.05
CA LEU A 159 7.79 -3.00 -16.34
C LEU A 159 9.24 -2.57 -16.09
N GLU A 160 9.68 -1.46 -16.67
CA GLU A 160 11.09 -1.05 -16.62
C GLU A 160 11.25 0.39 -16.15
N PRO A 161 12.09 0.65 -15.12
CA PRO A 161 12.46 2.01 -14.78
C PRO A 161 13.34 2.60 -15.89
N VAL A 162 13.00 3.80 -16.36
CA VAL A 162 13.79 4.54 -17.36
C VAL A 162 14.59 5.66 -16.69
N ASP A 163 13.94 6.44 -15.82
CA ASP A 163 14.57 7.45 -14.97
C ASP A 163 13.97 7.30 -13.56
N PRO A 164 14.77 6.92 -12.54
CA PRO A 164 14.29 6.65 -11.19
C PRO A 164 13.34 7.72 -10.66
N MET A 165 12.17 7.31 -10.17
CA MET A 165 11.12 8.20 -9.63
C MET A 165 10.55 9.22 -10.63
N LYS A 166 10.83 9.09 -11.92
CA LYS A 166 10.28 10.01 -12.95
C LYS A 166 9.54 9.27 -14.04
N THR A 167 10.16 8.29 -14.68
CA THR A 167 9.59 7.66 -15.87
C THR A 167 9.81 6.17 -15.88
N TRP A 168 8.76 5.45 -16.28
CA TRP A 168 8.76 4.01 -16.49
C TRP A 168 8.26 3.66 -17.88
N LYS A 169 8.82 2.60 -18.44
CA LYS A 169 8.31 1.96 -19.65
C LYS A 169 7.42 0.78 -19.26
N ILE A 170 6.23 0.73 -19.83
CA ILE A 170 5.28 -0.36 -19.64
C ILE A 170 5.05 -1.01 -21.00
N SER A 171 5.63 -2.19 -21.22
CA SER A 171 5.61 -2.86 -22.52
C SER A 171 4.82 -4.15 -22.45
N TYR A 172 4.07 -4.46 -23.49
CA TYR A 172 3.37 -5.73 -23.61
C TYR A 172 3.40 -6.26 -25.04
N LYS A 173 3.59 -7.57 -25.18
CA LYS A 173 3.38 -8.29 -26.43
C LYS A 173 2.82 -9.68 -26.16
N GLY A 174 1.62 -9.94 -26.65
CA GLY A 174 0.97 -11.24 -26.52
C GLY A 174 -0.54 -11.16 -26.69
N LYS A 175 -1.22 -12.20 -26.26
CA LYS A 175 -2.69 -12.26 -26.31
C LYS A 175 -3.33 -11.73 -25.04
N LEU A 176 -4.34 -10.89 -25.18
CA LEU A 176 -5.28 -10.58 -24.11
C LEU A 176 -6.66 -11.15 -24.42
N ARG A 177 -7.30 -11.70 -23.40
CA ARG A 177 -8.68 -12.18 -23.47
C ARG A 177 -9.63 -11.03 -23.17
N ASN A 178 -10.62 -10.83 -24.03
CA ASN A 178 -11.73 -9.94 -23.74
C ASN A 178 -12.65 -10.60 -22.69
N HIS A 179 -12.91 -9.91 -21.58
CA HIS A 179 -13.62 -10.45 -20.43
C HIS A 179 -15.07 -10.85 -20.75
N GLU A 180 -15.77 -10.08 -21.59
CA GLU A 180 -17.18 -10.31 -21.92
C GLU A 180 -17.35 -11.37 -23.02
N THR A 181 -16.53 -11.30 -24.06
CA THR A 181 -16.66 -12.19 -25.25
C THR A 181 -15.78 -13.44 -25.18
N LEU A 182 -14.85 -13.49 -24.21
CA LEU A 182 -13.82 -14.53 -24.05
C LEU A 182 -12.87 -14.68 -25.25
N LYS A 183 -12.97 -13.81 -26.26
CA LYS A 183 -12.10 -13.82 -27.44
C LYS A 183 -10.70 -13.35 -27.07
N GLU A 184 -9.69 -14.08 -27.52
CA GLU A 184 -8.30 -13.65 -27.46
C GLU A 184 -7.96 -12.72 -28.63
N LEU A 185 -7.29 -11.62 -28.32
CA LEU A 185 -6.82 -10.62 -29.28
C LEU A 185 -5.31 -10.48 -29.12
N GLU A 186 -4.58 -10.47 -30.23
CA GLU A 186 -3.16 -10.11 -30.23
C GLU A 186 -3.06 -8.60 -29.93
N VAL A 187 -2.29 -8.27 -28.89
CA VAL A 187 -2.12 -6.91 -28.40
C VAL A 187 -0.63 -6.61 -28.25
N THR A 188 -0.22 -5.42 -28.67
CA THR A 188 1.14 -4.92 -28.45
C THR A 188 1.10 -3.46 -28.06
N PHE A 189 1.91 -3.08 -27.07
CA PHE A 189 2.10 -1.68 -26.71
C PHE A 189 3.47 -1.45 -26.07
N ASP A 190 3.96 -0.22 -26.24
CA ASP A 190 5.06 0.35 -25.49
C ASP A 190 4.56 1.70 -24.95
N LEU A 191 4.17 1.72 -23.68
CA LEU A 191 3.59 2.88 -23.02
C LEU A 191 4.64 3.55 -22.12
N THR A 192 4.44 4.84 -21.88
CA THR A 192 5.25 5.61 -20.94
C THR A 192 4.38 6.01 -19.75
N TRP A 193 4.84 5.67 -18.55
CA TRP A 193 4.36 6.27 -17.31
C TRP A 193 5.29 7.41 -16.92
N THR A 194 4.73 8.57 -16.58
CA THR A 194 5.49 9.74 -16.12
C THR A 194 4.89 10.28 -14.82
N ALA A 195 5.73 10.39 -13.79
CA ALA A 195 5.36 10.98 -12.52
C ALA A 195 5.02 12.47 -12.68
N PHE A 196 3.98 12.92 -11.99
CA PHE A 196 3.72 14.35 -11.79
C PHE A 196 3.72 14.76 -10.32
N THR A 197 3.95 13.81 -9.39
CA THR A 197 4.18 14.08 -7.98
C THR A 197 5.56 13.59 -7.53
N PRO A 198 6.14 14.18 -6.47
CA PRO A 198 7.12 13.49 -5.65
C PRO A 198 6.59 12.14 -5.16
N TYR A 199 7.51 11.26 -4.75
CA TYR A 199 7.12 10.00 -4.11
C TYR A 199 6.77 10.21 -2.64
N PHE A 200 5.82 9.39 -2.18
CA PHE A 200 5.46 9.22 -0.78
C PHE A 200 6.03 7.89 -0.30
N ASP A 201 6.98 7.92 0.63
CA ASP A 201 7.60 6.74 1.22
C ASP A 201 6.93 6.40 2.55
N PHE A 202 6.20 5.28 2.61
CA PHE A 202 5.45 4.91 3.82
C PHE A 202 6.34 4.58 5.02
N ASP A 203 7.63 4.33 4.81
CA ASP A 203 8.56 4.10 5.90
C ASP A 203 8.92 5.39 6.64
N THR A 204 8.88 6.53 5.95
CA THR A 204 9.37 7.82 6.47
C THR A 204 8.31 8.91 6.50
N ASP A 205 7.44 8.96 5.50
CA ASP A 205 6.46 10.02 5.29
C ASP A 205 5.13 9.77 6.00
N LEU A 206 4.83 8.54 6.43
CA LEU A 206 3.58 8.23 7.11
C LEU A 206 3.45 8.99 8.44
N HIS A 207 2.29 9.61 8.67
CA HIS A 207 2.08 10.41 9.87
C HIS A 207 2.19 9.54 11.14
N PRO A 208 3.01 9.91 12.13
CA PRO A 208 3.25 9.05 13.27
C PRO A 208 2.01 8.84 14.16
N ASN A 209 1.01 9.74 14.11
CA ASN A 209 -0.25 9.56 14.84
C ASN A 209 -1.03 8.32 14.36
N VAL A 210 -1.18 8.12 13.04
CA VAL A 210 -1.98 6.99 12.53
C VAL A 210 -1.31 5.65 12.84
N MET A 211 0.02 5.61 12.80
CA MET A 211 0.79 4.44 13.20
C MET A 211 0.70 4.17 14.71
N ALA A 212 0.90 5.20 15.54
CA ALA A 212 0.81 5.07 16.98
C ALA A 212 -0.60 4.63 17.42
N GLU A 213 -1.64 5.20 16.81
CA GLU A 213 -3.03 4.82 17.04
C GLU A 213 -3.27 3.34 16.70
N SER A 214 -2.90 2.92 15.50
CA SER A 214 -3.15 1.56 14.99
C SER A 214 -2.46 0.51 15.86
N ILE A 215 -1.17 0.69 16.17
CA ILE A 215 -0.41 -0.24 17.01
C ILE A 215 -0.89 -0.23 18.46
N SER A 216 -1.39 0.90 18.96
CA SER A 216 -1.81 1.02 20.36
C SER A 216 -3.20 0.45 20.62
N LYS A 217 -4.02 0.20 19.60
CA LYS A 217 -5.28 -0.57 19.74
C LYS A 217 -5.00 -2.05 20.03
N GLU A 218 -3.87 -2.56 19.55
CA GLU A 218 -3.54 -3.98 19.64
C GLU A 218 -3.05 -4.45 21.01
N LYS A 219 -3.12 -5.77 21.23
CA LYS A 219 -2.59 -6.43 22.42
C LYS A 219 -1.08 -6.64 22.28
N TRP A 220 -0.32 -5.92 23.09
CA TRP A 220 1.14 -6.00 23.06
C TRP A 220 1.67 -7.26 23.73
N SER A 221 2.65 -7.87 23.07
CA SER A 221 3.48 -8.96 23.56
C SER A 221 4.81 -8.93 22.80
N ARG A 222 5.83 -9.65 23.27
CA ARG A 222 7.08 -9.80 22.48
C ARG A 222 6.79 -10.38 21.10
N LYS A 223 6.01 -11.47 21.05
CA LYS A 223 5.57 -12.11 19.81
C LYS A 223 4.86 -11.14 18.85
N TYR A 224 4.02 -10.24 19.36
CA TYR A 224 3.37 -9.22 18.54
C TYR A 224 4.40 -8.33 17.83
N PHE A 225 5.41 -7.85 18.55
CA PHE A 225 6.45 -7.00 17.97
C PHE A 225 7.38 -7.76 17.02
N ASP A 226 7.68 -9.03 17.32
CA ASP A 226 8.45 -9.90 16.42
C ASP A 226 7.70 -10.10 15.09
N VAL A 227 6.38 -10.29 15.15
CA VAL A 227 5.52 -10.38 13.95
C VAL A 227 5.49 -9.03 13.22
N LEU A 228 5.25 -7.94 13.94
CA LEU A 228 5.20 -6.58 13.38
C LEU A 228 6.48 -6.21 12.62
N GLN A 229 7.64 -6.61 13.13
CA GLN A 229 8.92 -6.40 12.47
C GLN A 229 9.12 -7.33 11.27
N SER A 230 8.83 -8.63 11.43
CA SER A 230 9.10 -9.64 10.39
C SER A 230 8.24 -9.51 9.13
N VAL A 231 7.00 -9.02 9.26
CA VAL A 231 6.08 -8.84 8.13
C VAL A 231 6.03 -7.41 7.59
N HIS A 232 6.90 -6.54 8.12
CA HIS A 232 7.08 -5.20 7.58
C HIS A 232 7.46 -5.25 6.10
N GLN A 233 6.89 -4.33 5.33
CA GLN A 233 7.15 -4.16 3.92
C GLN A 233 7.39 -2.69 3.66
N THR A 234 8.53 -2.40 3.03
CA THR A 234 8.77 -1.08 2.47
C THR A 234 7.88 -0.92 1.25
N HIS A 235 7.23 0.22 1.13
CA HIS A 235 6.55 0.61 -0.09
C HIS A 235 6.51 2.12 -0.24
N TYR A 236 6.41 2.57 -1.48
CA TYR A 236 6.32 3.96 -1.83
C TYR A 236 5.54 4.15 -3.11
N GLU A 237 4.83 5.27 -3.17
CA GLU A 237 3.86 5.57 -4.21
C GLU A 237 4.13 6.90 -4.90
N GLN A 238 3.74 6.97 -6.17
CA GLN A 238 3.77 8.19 -6.97
C GLN A 238 2.55 8.28 -7.86
N PHE A 239 1.98 9.47 -7.99
CA PHE A 239 0.98 9.74 -9.00
C PHE A 239 1.65 10.12 -10.33
N GLY A 240 1.08 9.61 -11.41
CA GLY A 240 1.59 9.81 -12.75
C GLY A 240 0.54 9.58 -13.83
N GLU A 241 0.97 9.75 -15.08
CA GLU A 241 0.15 9.55 -16.26
C GLU A 241 0.75 8.43 -17.13
N ILE A 242 -0.08 7.46 -17.51
CA ILE A 242 0.25 6.45 -18.54
C ILE A 242 -0.25 6.98 -19.88
N THR A 243 0.65 7.08 -20.85
CA THR A 243 0.33 7.51 -22.22
C THR A 243 0.93 6.58 -23.26
N GLY A 244 0.28 6.49 -24.42
CA GLY A 244 0.80 5.81 -25.59
C GLY A 244 -0.27 5.25 -26.51
N ILE A 245 0.14 4.32 -27.35
CA ILE A 245 -0.72 3.64 -28.33
C ILE A 245 -0.74 2.15 -28.02
N VAL A 246 -1.94 1.59 -27.99
CA VAL A 246 -2.19 0.16 -27.93
C VAL A 246 -2.60 -0.33 -29.31
N ASN A 247 -1.81 -1.22 -29.88
CA ASN A 247 -2.15 -1.92 -31.12
C ASN A 247 -2.93 -3.19 -30.80
N ILE A 248 -4.09 -3.38 -31.45
CA ILE A 248 -4.94 -4.56 -31.27
C ILE A 248 -5.25 -5.15 -32.65
N ALA A 249 -4.83 -6.40 -32.88
CA ALA A 249 -5.04 -7.05 -34.18
C ALA A 249 -6.53 -7.15 -34.53
N GLY A 250 -6.87 -6.74 -35.75
CA GLY A 250 -8.25 -6.72 -36.26
C GLY A 250 -9.12 -5.57 -35.72
N VAL A 251 -8.61 -4.74 -34.80
CA VAL A 251 -9.30 -3.54 -34.29
C VAL A 251 -8.56 -2.25 -34.67
N GLY A 252 -7.22 -2.30 -34.73
CA GLY A 252 -6.36 -1.16 -35.02
C GLY A 252 -5.84 -0.48 -33.75
N ASP A 253 -5.25 0.70 -33.94
CA ASP A 253 -4.60 1.46 -32.88
C ASP A 253 -5.60 2.19 -31.98
N LYS A 254 -5.32 2.19 -30.68
CA LYS A 254 -6.08 2.90 -29.65
C LYS A 254 -5.14 3.72 -28.78
N THR A 255 -5.37 5.02 -28.68
CA THR A 255 -4.64 5.88 -27.75
C THR A 255 -5.10 5.62 -26.32
N ILE A 256 -4.16 5.48 -25.39
CA ILE A 256 -4.43 5.47 -23.94
C ILE A 256 -3.82 6.72 -23.30
N LYS A 257 -4.60 7.36 -22.44
CA LYS A 257 -4.14 8.46 -21.59
C LYS A 257 -4.87 8.42 -20.25
N VAL A 258 -4.26 7.81 -19.24
CA VAL A 258 -4.88 7.59 -17.93
C VAL A 258 -3.99 8.08 -16.81
N GLN A 259 -4.59 8.54 -15.72
CA GLN A 259 -3.88 9.03 -14.53
C GLN A 259 -4.14 8.08 -13.36
N GLY A 260 -3.11 7.84 -12.56
CA GLY A 260 -3.20 6.98 -11.41
C GLY A 260 -1.86 6.86 -10.70
N VAL A 261 -1.67 5.75 -10.01
CA VAL A 261 -0.58 5.54 -9.07
C VAL A 261 0.35 4.45 -9.56
N ARG A 262 1.64 4.66 -9.35
CA ARG A 262 2.64 3.61 -9.29
C ARG A 262 2.99 3.31 -7.83
N ASP A 263 2.96 2.04 -7.46
CA ASP A 263 3.50 1.51 -6.20
C ASP A 263 4.71 0.61 -6.50
N HIS A 264 5.73 0.68 -5.64
CA HIS A 264 6.76 -0.35 -5.55
C HIS A 264 6.92 -0.76 -4.12
N SER A 265 6.64 -2.04 -3.87
CA SER A 265 6.58 -2.60 -2.55
C SER A 265 7.35 -3.91 -2.45
N TYR A 266 8.18 -4.03 -1.42
CA TYR A 266 9.03 -5.19 -1.19
C TYR A 266 9.19 -5.50 0.29
N GLY A 267 9.45 -6.77 0.58
CA GLY A 267 9.67 -7.22 1.94
C GLY A 267 9.94 -8.71 2.03
N ASN A 268 10.37 -9.13 3.20
CA ASN A 268 10.79 -10.51 3.45
C ASN A 268 9.60 -11.46 3.55
N VAL A 269 8.43 -10.96 3.94
CA VAL A 269 7.23 -11.77 4.12
C VAL A 269 5.98 -11.02 3.62
N ARG A 270 5.40 -11.49 2.51
CA ARG A 270 4.05 -11.10 2.06
C ARG A 270 3.20 -12.32 1.78
N ASP A 271 2.13 -12.47 2.55
CA ASP A 271 1.12 -13.51 2.41
C ASP A 271 -0.28 -12.88 2.43
N TRP A 272 -1.03 -13.04 1.33
CA TRP A 272 -2.37 -12.46 1.21
C TRP A 272 -3.34 -12.99 2.28
N ARG A 273 -3.09 -14.16 2.86
CA ARG A 273 -3.89 -14.73 3.96
C ARG A 273 -3.77 -13.96 5.26
N TYR A 274 -2.80 -13.06 5.38
CA TYR A 274 -2.65 -12.22 6.57
C TYR A 274 -3.57 -11.00 6.55
N PHE A 275 -4.06 -10.63 5.37
CA PHE A 275 -5.04 -9.56 5.21
C PHE A 275 -6.42 -10.13 5.50
N HIS A 276 -7.19 -9.40 6.29
CA HIS A 276 -8.63 -9.60 6.38
C HIS A 276 -9.30 -8.84 5.24
N ARG A 277 -9.14 -7.51 5.21
CA ARG A 277 -9.76 -6.59 4.24
C ARG A 277 -8.91 -5.33 4.11
N TYR A 278 -8.99 -4.65 2.98
CA TYR A 278 -8.46 -3.31 2.81
C TYR A 278 -9.26 -2.54 1.77
N ALA A 279 -9.22 -1.22 1.87
CA ALA A 279 -9.79 -0.32 0.88
C ALA A 279 -8.90 0.92 0.80
N ILE A 280 -8.52 1.28 -0.43
CA ILE A 280 -7.66 2.43 -0.73
C ILE A 280 -8.31 3.18 -1.88
N THR A 281 -8.47 4.48 -1.70
CA THR A 281 -9.01 5.41 -2.71
C THR A 281 -7.89 6.26 -3.24
N TYR A 282 -7.73 6.29 -4.55
CA TYR A 282 -6.85 7.20 -5.26
C TYR A 282 -7.71 8.21 -6.03
N ALA A 283 -7.41 9.49 -5.87
CA ALA A 283 -8.06 10.56 -6.60
C ALA A 283 -7.04 11.57 -7.12
N THR A 284 -7.33 12.14 -8.28
CA THR A 284 -6.59 13.27 -8.85
C THR A 284 -7.58 14.36 -9.18
N LEU A 285 -7.40 15.54 -8.60
CA LEU A 285 -8.24 16.70 -8.85
C LEU A 285 -7.80 17.41 -10.14
N VAL A 286 -8.63 18.33 -10.64
CA VAL A 286 -8.37 19.08 -11.88
C VAL A 286 -7.06 19.87 -11.82
N ASP A 287 -6.71 20.40 -10.65
CA ASP A 287 -5.48 21.15 -10.41
C ASP A 287 -4.23 20.27 -10.26
N LYS A 288 -4.37 18.94 -10.32
CA LYS A 288 -3.34 17.93 -10.03
C LYS A 288 -3.06 17.63 -8.57
N THR A 289 -3.88 18.14 -7.64
CA THR A 289 -3.85 17.63 -6.27
C THR A 289 -4.13 16.13 -6.29
N ALA A 290 -3.21 15.35 -5.75
CA ALA A 290 -3.25 13.90 -5.69
C ALA A 290 -3.58 13.44 -4.27
N ILE A 291 -4.55 12.53 -4.15
CA ILE A 291 -5.09 12.10 -2.85
C ILE A 291 -5.05 10.58 -2.81
N CYS A 292 -4.38 10.04 -1.79
CA CYS A 292 -4.44 8.64 -1.39
C CYS A 292 -5.03 8.57 0.02
N ILE A 293 -6.06 7.77 0.24
CA ILE A 293 -6.60 7.51 1.58
C ILE A 293 -7.13 6.09 1.65
N GLY A 294 -6.79 5.39 2.72
CA GLY A 294 -7.21 4.01 2.89
C GLY A 294 -7.16 3.51 4.33
N CYS A 295 -7.73 2.33 4.50
CA CYS A 295 -7.67 1.56 5.74
C CYS A 295 -7.32 0.11 5.39
N ILE A 296 -6.35 -0.45 6.12
CA ILE A 296 -5.86 -1.81 5.93
C ILE A 296 -6.12 -2.60 7.22
N SER A 297 -6.70 -3.79 7.08
CA SER A 297 -6.84 -4.77 8.15
C SER A 297 -5.95 -5.97 7.86
N MET A 298 -4.89 -6.10 8.64
CA MET A 298 -3.98 -7.23 8.67
C MET A 298 -3.89 -7.71 10.12
N PRO A 299 -4.87 -8.50 10.63
CA PRO A 299 -5.04 -8.74 12.07
C PRO A 299 -3.84 -9.35 12.81
N ILE A 300 -2.88 -9.93 12.09
CA ILE A 300 -1.64 -10.41 12.69
C ILE A 300 -0.71 -9.28 13.17
N THR A 301 -0.91 -8.06 12.67
CA THR A 301 -0.16 -6.85 13.03
C THR A 301 -1.09 -5.72 13.45
N MET A 302 -2.00 -5.28 12.58
CA MET A 302 -2.90 -4.16 12.83
C MET A 302 -4.25 -4.48 12.22
N THR A 303 -5.27 -4.56 13.06
CA THR A 303 -6.65 -4.82 12.63
C THR A 303 -7.27 -3.63 11.93
N SER A 304 -6.75 -2.42 12.16
CA SER A 304 -7.10 -1.20 11.45
C SER A 304 -5.89 -0.27 11.38
N LEU A 305 -5.31 -0.15 10.18
CA LEU A 305 -4.25 0.80 9.86
C LEU A 305 -4.78 1.84 8.87
N THR A 306 -4.90 3.08 9.32
CA THR A 306 -5.16 4.24 8.45
C THR A 306 -3.88 4.60 7.72
N ILE A 307 -3.98 4.75 6.39
CA ILE A 307 -2.89 5.22 5.54
C ILE A 307 -3.39 6.30 4.59
N GLY A 308 -2.50 7.16 4.13
CA GLY A 308 -2.82 8.11 3.08
C GLY A 308 -1.98 9.37 3.13
N TYR A 309 -2.18 10.19 2.12
CA TYR A 309 -1.51 11.45 1.92
C TYR A 309 -2.25 12.31 0.89
N VAL A 310 -1.99 13.61 0.94
CA VAL A 310 -2.30 14.58 -0.10
C VAL A 310 -0.99 15.12 -0.65
N ILE A 311 -0.84 15.17 -1.97
CA ILE A 311 0.27 15.86 -2.62
C ILE A 311 -0.30 16.98 -3.48
N HIS A 312 0.12 18.20 -3.18
CA HIS A 312 -0.30 19.39 -3.89
C HIS A 312 0.51 19.60 -5.18
N PRO A 313 0.02 20.43 -6.13
CA PRO A 313 0.70 20.67 -7.40
C PRO A 313 2.10 21.29 -7.27
N ASP A 314 2.38 21.96 -6.14
CA ASP A 314 3.69 22.51 -5.81
C ASP A 314 4.70 21.47 -5.27
N GLY A 315 4.25 20.22 -5.09
CA GLY A 315 5.03 19.11 -4.55
C GLY A 315 4.98 18.99 -3.03
N THR A 316 4.26 19.87 -2.32
CA THR A 316 4.04 19.75 -0.88
C THR A 316 3.28 18.46 -0.57
N LYS A 317 3.85 17.63 0.32
CA LYS A 317 3.26 16.38 0.78
C LYS A 317 2.66 16.58 2.16
N GLU A 318 1.41 16.18 2.38
CA GLU A 318 0.76 16.18 3.68
C GLU A 318 0.27 14.76 3.97
N PRO A 319 0.84 14.04 4.94
CA PRO A 319 0.38 12.71 5.28
C PRO A 319 -0.94 12.79 6.05
N VAL A 320 -1.78 11.77 5.90
CA VAL A 320 -3.04 11.68 6.64
C VAL A 320 -2.75 11.50 8.13
N SER A 321 -3.17 12.46 8.95
CA SER A 321 -3.00 12.45 10.41
C SER A 321 -4.16 11.80 11.15
N SER A 322 -5.35 11.76 10.54
CA SER A 322 -6.57 11.14 11.07
C SER A 322 -7.59 10.83 9.97
N SER A 323 -8.45 9.84 10.18
CA SER A 323 -9.56 9.49 9.27
C SER A 323 -10.73 8.87 10.02
N GLU A 324 -11.96 9.24 9.64
CA GLU A 324 -13.20 8.60 10.09
C GLU A 324 -13.47 7.28 9.37
N PHE A 325 -12.70 6.95 8.32
CA PHE A 325 -12.92 5.73 7.54
C PHE A 325 -12.53 4.47 8.33
N GLN A 326 -13.52 3.64 8.67
CA GLN A 326 -13.33 2.39 9.41
C GLN A 326 -13.89 1.21 8.63
N LEU A 327 -13.06 0.20 8.31
CA LEU A 327 -13.51 -0.99 7.58
C LEU A 327 -14.64 -1.75 8.30
N ALA A 328 -14.64 -1.73 9.63
CA ALA A 328 -15.66 -2.38 10.46
C ALA A 328 -17.08 -1.87 10.18
N ASP A 329 -17.20 -0.61 9.73
CA ASP A 329 -18.48 0.07 9.53
C ASP A 329 -18.95 -0.03 8.05
N HIS A 330 -18.18 -0.70 7.17
CA HIS A 330 -18.48 -0.82 5.74
C HIS A 330 -18.23 -2.23 5.18
N GLY A 331 -19.28 -2.87 4.63
CA GLY A 331 -19.17 -4.07 3.78
C GLY A 331 -18.61 -5.34 4.44
N GLU A 332 -18.67 -5.44 5.77
CA GLU A 332 -18.29 -6.66 6.50
C GLU A 332 -19.24 -7.84 6.22
N ASP A 333 -20.47 -7.53 5.81
CA ASP A 333 -21.50 -8.47 5.35
C ASP A 333 -21.28 -8.97 3.90
N GLY A 334 -20.14 -8.62 3.28
CA GLY A 334 -19.82 -8.95 1.89
C GLY A 334 -20.43 -8.00 0.86
N HIS A 335 -21.17 -6.97 1.28
CA HIS A 335 -21.82 -6.02 0.38
C HIS A 335 -21.21 -4.62 0.55
N PRO A 336 -20.31 -4.17 -0.35
CA PRO A 336 -19.75 -2.83 -0.25
C PRO A 336 -20.85 -1.76 -0.39
N PRO A 337 -20.71 -0.63 0.30
CA PRO A 337 -21.72 0.42 0.22
C PRO A 337 -21.75 1.03 -1.18
N LYS A 338 -22.94 1.45 -1.64
CA LYS A 338 -23.10 2.14 -2.93
C LYS A 338 -22.47 3.54 -2.93
N GLU A 339 -22.43 4.16 -1.76
CA GLU A 339 -21.85 5.48 -1.52
C GLU A 339 -20.86 5.37 -0.36
N LEU A 340 -19.69 5.97 -0.53
CA LEU A 340 -18.65 6.04 0.50
C LEU A 340 -18.40 7.51 0.82
N SER A 341 -18.59 7.88 2.09
CA SER A 341 -18.31 9.23 2.59
C SER A 341 -17.67 9.14 3.97
N PHE A 342 -16.63 9.94 4.17
CA PHE A 342 -15.90 10.05 5.44
C PHE A 342 -15.09 11.34 5.42
N LYS A 343 -14.66 11.80 6.60
CA LYS A 343 -13.71 12.90 6.74
C LYS A 343 -12.33 12.39 7.09
N PHE A 344 -11.30 13.11 6.68
CA PHE A 344 -9.92 12.88 7.07
C PHE A 344 -9.18 14.22 7.16
N THR A 345 -8.06 14.22 7.89
CA THR A 345 -7.14 15.36 7.99
C THR A 345 -5.78 14.94 7.44
N ALA A 346 -5.15 15.81 6.64
CA ALA A 346 -3.77 15.65 6.18
C ALA A 346 -2.97 16.88 6.64
N GLU A 347 -1.84 16.64 7.31
CA GLU A 347 -0.98 17.67 7.94
C GLU A 347 0.33 17.04 8.45
N TRP A 348 1.26 17.85 8.96
CA TRP A 348 2.55 17.41 9.55
C TRP A 348 2.70 17.70 11.04
#